data_AF-A0A2T3FJT7-F1
#
_entry.id   AF-A0A2T3FJT7-F1
#
_cell.length_a   1.000
_cell.length_b   1.000
_cell.length_c   1.000
_cell.angle_alpha   90.00
_cell.angle_beta   90.00
_cell.angle_gamma   90.00
#
_symmetry.space_group_name_H-M   'P 1'
#
loop_
_entity.id
_entity.type
_entity.pdbx_description
1 polymer ?
#
loop_
_entity_poly.entity_id
_entity_poly.type
_entity_poly.pdbx_seq_one_letter_code
_entity_poly.pdbx_strand_id
1 'polypeptide(L)'
;MKTNELEKEIGLSKYTIRYYEKEGLIQPKREENGYRDYDDETVQKLKIIKFLRNLQISVDDIKAILDGELDFRHCLKINQVNMQKQIESMNEIKDTIDDYYDKDLPLIEELSEIKNNNNKMGLGFQKTTSTVSLGRKLTPELARRQLIITFIGALVVAVSFSRMPYDLGNMRVLVGIVFFIVTFMLMIAFSFKQTSAMMLDNILNQSVEFLSDGIYYYQFNGPISNFKYFFAVVFNKKHQFMHKCLYEDIKKLEVIAKKKYMSTGSPLAYETYVSDFKFTFKDGQTFYFYWPMILNDDARYIATIVEKKVEYIEDPYNILYAMKQGINLNDYLIGR
;
A
#
# COMPACT_ATOMS: atom_id res chain seq x y z
N MET A 1 -0.69 -31.90 52.06
CA MET A 1 -1.28 -30.56 51.82
C MET A 1 -2.67 -30.68 51.22
N LYS A 2 -3.65 -29.88 51.68
CA LYS A 2 -5.04 -29.94 51.16
C LYS A 2 -5.20 -29.15 49.85
N THR A 3 -6.22 -29.49 49.05
CA THR A 3 -6.49 -28.82 47.75
C THR A 3 -6.61 -27.29 47.86
N ASN A 4 -7.22 -26.75 48.93
CA ASN A 4 -7.36 -25.30 49.13
C ASN A 4 -6.02 -24.60 49.39
N GLU A 5 -5.09 -25.27 50.06
CA GLU A 5 -3.75 -24.74 50.35
C GLU A 5 -2.89 -24.82 49.08
N LEU A 6 -2.98 -25.95 48.37
CA LEU A 6 -2.30 -26.18 47.10
C LEU A 6 -2.68 -25.15 46.02
N GLU A 7 -3.96 -24.79 45.95
CA GLU A 7 -4.46 -23.75 45.03
C GLU A 7 -3.82 -22.38 45.34
N LYS A 8 -3.66 -22.03 46.62
CA LYS A 8 -3.02 -20.77 47.04
C LYS A 8 -1.52 -20.78 46.78
N GLU A 9 -0.84 -21.91 46.96
CA GLU A 9 0.61 -22.00 46.78
C GLU A 9 1.01 -22.05 45.30
N ILE A 10 0.37 -22.92 44.51
CA ILE A 10 0.75 -23.15 43.12
C ILE A 10 -0.02 -22.23 42.17
N GLY A 11 -1.15 -21.65 42.59
CA GLY A 11 -2.00 -20.81 41.74
C GLY A 11 -2.68 -21.57 40.61
N LEU A 12 -2.94 -22.87 40.80
CA LEU A 12 -3.73 -23.70 39.90
C LEU A 12 -5.13 -23.87 40.46
N SER A 13 -6.15 -23.70 39.62
CA SER A 13 -7.54 -23.92 40.04
C SER A 13 -7.76 -25.38 40.43
N LYS A 14 -8.72 -25.62 41.35
CA LYS A 14 -9.15 -27.00 41.69
C LYS A 14 -9.54 -27.82 40.47
N TYR A 15 -10.15 -27.18 39.47
CA TYR A 15 -10.52 -27.82 38.21
C TYR A 15 -9.29 -28.31 37.45
N THR A 16 -8.27 -27.46 37.32
CA THR A 16 -7.01 -27.80 36.64
C THR A 16 -6.27 -28.94 37.33
N ILE A 17 -6.24 -28.94 38.67
CA ILE A 17 -5.60 -30.03 39.44
C ILE A 17 -6.36 -31.36 39.24
N ARG A 18 -7.70 -31.34 39.25
CA ARG A 18 -8.53 -32.52 38.96
C ARG A 18 -8.36 -33.01 37.54
N TYR A 19 -8.18 -32.10 36.58
CA TYR A 19 -7.90 -32.45 35.21
C TYR A 19 -6.57 -33.21 35.11
N TYR A 20 -5.49 -32.74 35.74
CA TYR A 20 -4.22 -33.48 35.77
C TYR A 20 -4.30 -34.83 36.50
N GLU A 21 -5.12 -34.95 37.54
CA GLU A 21 -5.42 -36.24 38.18
C GLU A 21 -6.12 -37.20 37.19
N LYS A 22 -7.11 -36.70 36.45
CA LYS A 22 -7.87 -37.49 35.46
C LYS A 22 -6.97 -37.95 34.30
N GLU A 23 -6.09 -37.09 33.81
CA GLU A 23 -5.13 -37.42 32.74
C GLU A 23 -3.95 -38.30 33.24
N GLY A 24 -3.93 -38.63 34.53
CA GLY A 24 -2.94 -39.54 35.14
C GLY A 24 -1.58 -38.89 35.39
N LEU A 25 -1.46 -37.58 35.32
CA LEU A 25 -0.21 -36.86 35.60
C LEU A 25 0.13 -36.84 37.09
N ILE A 26 -0.87 -36.88 37.96
CA ILE A 26 -0.72 -36.91 39.42
C ILE A 26 -1.66 -37.95 40.03
N GLN A 27 -1.27 -38.52 41.18
CA GLN A 27 -2.11 -39.42 41.96
C GLN A 27 -2.00 -39.05 43.44
N PRO A 28 -2.85 -38.12 43.95
CA PRO A 28 -2.81 -37.72 45.35
C PRO A 28 -3.29 -38.86 46.26
N LYS A 29 -2.72 -38.94 47.47
CA LYS A 29 -3.21 -39.86 48.50
C LYS A 29 -4.60 -39.41 48.95
N ARG A 30 -5.42 -40.37 49.36
CA ARG A 30 -6.72 -40.09 49.97
C ARG A 30 -6.64 -40.40 51.46
N GLU A 31 -7.08 -39.45 52.26
CA GLU A 31 -7.28 -39.68 53.69
C GLU A 31 -8.52 -40.54 53.93
N GLU A 32 -8.65 -41.11 55.13
CA GLU A 32 -9.79 -41.94 55.56
C GLU A 32 -11.15 -41.24 55.40
N ASN A 33 -11.16 -39.90 55.46
CA ASN A 33 -12.33 -39.05 55.26
C ASN A 33 -12.66 -38.76 53.78
N GLY A 34 -11.93 -39.33 52.84
CA GLY A 34 -12.10 -39.17 51.39
C GLY A 34 -11.52 -37.88 50.80
N TYR A 35 -10.89 -37.03 51.61
CA TYR A 35 -10.21 -35.83 51.13
C TYR A 35 -8.87 -36.16 50.47
N ARG A 36 -8.49 -35.37 49.47
CA ARG A 36 -7.19 -35.47 48.80
C ARG A 36 -6.11 -34.85 49.68
N ASP A 37 -5.00 -35.56 49.80
CA ASP A 37 -3.77 -35.10 50.41
C ASP A 37 -2.63 -35.20 49.39
N TYR A 38 -2.00 -34.06 49.13
CA TYR A 38 -0.88 -33.92 48.20
C TYR A 38 0.41 -33.87 49.00
N ASP A 39 1.32 -34.80 48.75
CA ASP A 39 2.67 -34.76 49.31
C ASP A 39 3.57 -33.78 48.55
N ASP A 40 4.74 -33.50 49.12
CA ASP A 40 5.70 -32.53 48.57
C ASP A 40 6.17 -32.93 47.17
N GLU A 41 6.28 -34.23 46.88
CA GLU A 41 6.65 -34.74 45.57
C GLU A 41 5.57 -34.41 44.51
N THR A 42 4.30 -34.63 44.84
CA THR A 42 3.18 -34.25 43.96
C THR A 42 3.12 -32.73 43.76
N VAL A 43 3.40 -31.94 44.80
CA VAL A 43 3.48 -30.47 44.73
C VAL A 43 4.59 -30.05 43.75
N GLN A 44 5.78 -30.64 43.82
CA GLN A 44 6.87 -30.36 42.87
C GLN A 44 6.52 -30.79 41.44
N LYS A 45 5.92 -31.96 41.27
CA LYS A 45 5.45 -32.43 39.96
C LYS A 45 4.44 -31.46 39.34
N LEU A 46 3.51 -30.94 40.13
CA LEU A 46 2.55 -29.91 39.70
C LEU A 46 3.22 -28.59 39.29
N LYS A 47 4.28 -28.17 40.00
CA LYS A 47 5.08 -26.99 39.62
C LYS A 47 5.75 -27.19 38.25
N ILE A 48 6.30 -28.38 37.98
CA ILE A 48 6.87 -28.75 36.68
C ILE A 48 5.80 -28.77 35.58
N ILE A 49 4.67 -29.43 35.81
CA ILE A 49 3.54 -29.48 34.85
C ILE A 49 3.08 -28.06 34.51
N LYS A 50 2.90 -27.19 35.52
CA LYS A 50 2.53 -25.78 35.32
C LYS A 50 3.55 -25.05 34.44
N PHE A 51 4.84 -25.23 34.72
CA PHE A 51 5.91 -24.63 33.91
C PHE A 51 5.86 -25.09 32.46
N LEU A 52 5.74 -26.39 32.20
CA LEU A 52 5.67 -26.95 30.84
C LEU A 52 4.41 -26.49 30.09
N ARG A 53 3.27 -26.37 30.80
CA ARG A 53 2.04 -25.79 30.23
C ARG A 53 2.17 -24.32 29.88
N ASN A 54 2.93 -23.54 30.65
CA ASN A 54 3.24 -22.14 30.30
C ASN A 54 4.09 -22.03 29.02
N LEU A 55 4.87 -23.07 28.70
CA LEU A 55 5.60 -23.21 27.42
C LEU A 55 4.73 -23.78 26.29
N GLN A 56 3.41 -23.87 26.50
CA GLN A 56 2.44 -24.43 25.57
C GLN A 56 2.69 -25.89 25.17
N ILE A 57 3.44 -26.66 25.96
CA ILE A 57 3.61 -28.10 25.73
C ILE A 57 2.30 -28.82 26.07
N SER A 58 1.83 -29.70 25.19
CA SER A 58 0.57 -30.44 25.38
C SER A 58 0.62 -31.33 26.64
N VAL A 59 -0.55 -31.71 27.18
CA VAL A 59 -0.61 -32.59 28.36
C VAL A 59 -0.03 -33.98 28.06
N ASP A 60 -0.27 -34.47 26.84
CA ASP A 60 0.25 -35.75 26.36
C ASP A 60 1.78 -35.72 26.27
N ASP A 61 2.35 -34.65 25.69
CA ASP A 61 3.81 -34.49 25.62
C ASP A 61 4.44 -34.30 27.00
N ILE A 62 3.76 -33.61 27.93
CA ILE A 62 4.23 -33.48 29.32
C ILE A 62 4.33 -34.86 29.97
N LYS A 63 3.34 -35.72 29.75
CA LYS A 63 3.35 -37.08 30.28
C LYS A 63 4.51 -37.88 29.72
N ALA A 64 4.69 -37.87 28.40
CA ALA A 64 5.80 -38.54 27.72
C ALA A 64 7.18 -38.00 28.15
N ILE A 65 7.31 -36.69 28.44
CA ILE A 65 8.54 -36.11 29.00
C ILE A 65 8.80 -36.64 30.43
N LEU A 66 7.77 -36.67 31.27
CA LEU A 66 7.89 -37.13 32.66
C LEU A 66 8.16 -38.64 32.75
N ASP A 67 7.66 -39.42 31.79
CA ASP A 67 7.88 -40.86 31.69
C ASP A 67 9.22 -41.21 30.98
N GLY A 68 9.94 -40.20 30.49
CA GLY A 68 11.25 -40.34 29.84
C GLY A 68 11.20 -40.81 28.38
N GLU A 69 10.00 -40.87 27.78
CA GLU A 69 9.78 -41.26 26.39
C GLU A 69 10.16 -40.13 25.41
N LEU A 70 10.06 -38.87 25.84
CA LEU A 70 10.44 -37.69 25.06
C LEU A 70 11.56 -36.90 25.73
N ASP A 71 12.54 -36.48 24.94
CA ASP A 71 13.57 -35.54 25.40
C ASP A 71 13.00 -34.12 25.50
N PHE A 72 13.04 -33.57 26.70
CA PHE A 72 12.60 -32.21 27.00
C PHE A 72 13.26 -31.17 26.10
N ARG A 73 14.58 -31.28 25.83
CA ARG A 73 15.28 -30.31 24.97
C ARG A 73 14.76 -30.37 23.53
N HIS A 74 14.51 -31.56 23.02
CA HIS A 74 13.92 -31.76 21.70
C HIS A 74 12.51 -31.15 21.60
N CYS A 75 11.64 -31.40 22.59
CA CYS A 75 10.30 -30.81 22.64
C CYS A 75 10.34 -29.27 22.66
N LEU A 76 11.23 -28.67 23.46
CA LEU A 76 11.42 -27.22 23.45
C LEU A 76 11.84 -26.69 22.09
N LYS A 77 12.72 -27.39 21.38
CA LYS A 77 13.19 -26.97 20.07
C LYS A 77 12.08 -27.02 19.02
N ILE A 78 11.28 -28.09 19.03
CA ILE A 78 10.11 -28.21 18.15
C ILE A 78 9.11 -27.09 18.43
N ASN A 79 8.79 -26.83 19.69
CA ASN A 79 7.87 -25.75 20.07
C ASN A 79 8.40 -24.38 19.64
N GLN A 80 9.70 -24.12 19.80
CA GLN A 80 10.32 -22.88 19.33
C GLN A 80 10.15 -22.71 17.81
N VAL A 81 10.38 -23.76 17.02
CA VAL A 81 10.20 -23.72 15.55
C VAL A 81 8.74 -23.51 15.17
N ASN A 82 7.81 -24.17 15.84
CA ASN A 82 6.38 -24.00 15.59
C ASN A 82 5.90 -22.58 15.93
N MET A 83 6.34 -22.03 17.06
CA MET A 83 6.06 -20.64 17.45
C MET A 83 6.64 -19.66 16.43
N GLN A 84 7.86 -19.91 15.94
CA GLN A 84 8.46 -19.06 14.91
C GLN A 84 7.64 -19.05 13.62
N LYS A 85 7.17 -20.23 13.16
CA LYS A 85 6.26 -20.32 12.01
C LYS A 85 4.94 -19.59 12.23
N GLN A 86 4.38 -19.65 13.45
CA GLN A 86 3.17 -18.92 13.80
C GLN A 86 3.40 -17.40 13.77
N ILE A 87 4.54 -16.92 14.27
CA ILE A 87 4.92 -15.50 14.21
C ILE A 87 5.07 -15.05 12.75
N GLU A 88 5.72 -15.84 11.91
CA GLU A 88 5.87 -15.56 10.48
C GLU A 88 4.50 -15.45 9.79
N SER A 89 3.63 -16.44 10.00
CA SER A 89 2.27 -16.41 9.46
C SER A 89 1.44 -15.21 9.98
N MET A 90 1.55 -14.88 11.26
CA MET A 90 0.87 -13.71 11.82
C MET A 90 1.39 -12.40 11.22
N ASN A 91 2.69 -12.30 10.94
CA ASN A 91 3.26 -11.14 10.27
C ASN A 91 2.78 -11.02 8.82
N GLU A 92 2.71 -12.13 8.07
CA GLU A 92 2.17 -12.13 6.70
C GLU A 92 0.71 -11.67 6.67
N ILE A 93 -0.11 -12.15 7.62
CA ILE A 93 -1.51 -11.71 7.77
C ILE A 93 -1.57 -10.22 8.09
N LYS A 94 -0.75 -9.75 9.03
CA LYS A 94 -0.68 -8.34 9.39
C LYS A 94 -0.30 -7.47 8.19
N ASP A 95 0.74 -7.85 7.44
CA ASP A 95 1.18 -7.10 6.26
C ASP A 95 0.08 -7.06 5.19
N THR A 96 -0.68 -8.14 5.04
CA THR A 96 -1.86 -8.17 4.16
C THR A 96 -2.95 -7.20 4.63
N ILE A 97 -3.22 -7.16 5.94
CA ILE A 97 -4.20 -6.22 6.53
C ILE A 97 -3.76 -4.78 6.27
N ASP A 98 -2.50 -4.46 6.55
CA ASP A 98 -1.92 -3.13 6.36
C ASP A 98 -2.03 -2.72 4.88
N ASP A 99 -1.73 -3.63 3.95
CA ASP A 99 -1.88 -3.38 2.51
C ASP A 99 -3.30 -3.04 2.10
N TYR A 100 -4.28 -3.86 2.49
CA TYR A 100 -5.68 -3.62 2.16
C TYR A 100 -6.21 -2.32 2.78
N TYR A 101 -5.84 -2.06 4.03
CA TYR A 101 -6.27 -0.87 4.77
C TYR A 101 -5.65 0.40 4.20
N ASP A 102 -4.34 0.45 4.03
CA ASP A 102 -3.62 1.65 3.59
C ASP A 102 -3.90 1.98 2.12
N LYS A 103 -4.06 0.96 1.26
CA LYS A 103 -4.29 1.15 -0.18
C LYS A 103 -5.76 1.26 -0.56
N ASP A 104 -6.69 0.95 0.36
CA ASP A 104 -8.15 0.90 0.14
C ASP A 104 -8.51 -0.02 -1.04
N LEU A 105 -8.06 -1.27 -0.99
CA LEU A 105 -8.20 -2.23 -2.10
C LEU A 105 -9.58 -2.89 -2.15
N PRO A 106 -10.06 -3.28 -3.35
CA PRO A 106 -11.26 -4.11 -3.48
C PRO A 106 -11.00 -5.53 -2.97
N LEU A 107 -12.03 -6.16 -2.40
CA LEU A 107 -11.94 -7.55 -1.93
C LEU A 107 -11.77 -8.51 -3.12
N ILE A 108 -10.53 -8.97 -3.31
CA ILE A 108 -10.08 -9.85 -4.41
C ILE A 108 -8.98 -10.75 -3.84
N GLU A 109 -9.24 -12.05 -3.72
CA GLU A 109 -8.33 -13.03 -3.10
C GLU A 109 -6.92 -13.00 -3.71
N GLU A 110 -6.83 -12.82 -5.03
CA GLU A 110 -5.55 -12.79 -5.76
C GLU A 110 -4.65 -11.61 -5.36
N LEU A 111 -5.19 -10.57 -4.71
CA LEU A 111 -4.36 -9.46 -4.23
C LEU A 111 -3.53 -9.84 -3.00
N SER A 112 -3.94 -10.85 -2.20
CA SER A 112 -3.12 -11.31 -1.07
C SER A 112 -1.88 -12.10 -1.51
N GLU A 113 -1.87 -12.62 -2.73
CA GLU A 113 -0.71 -13.34 -3.28
C GLU A 113 0.39 -12.40 -3.80
N ILE A 114 0.07 -11.11 -3.96
CA ILE A 114 1.03 -10.12 -4.41
C ILE A 114 2.03 -9.86 -3.29
N LYS A 115 3.16 -10.56 -3.33
CA LYS A 115 4.28 -10.31 -2.42
C LYS A 115 4.78 -8.87 -2.60
N ASN A 116 4.65 -8.07 -1.55
CA ASN A 116 5.36 -6.80 -1.44
C ASN A 116 6.86 -7.11 -1.42
N ASN A 117 7.53 -6.88 -2.55
CA ASN A 117 8.96 -6.72 -2.53
C ASN A 117 9.23 -5.32 -1.95
N ASN A 118 9.26 -5.21 -0.62
CA ASN A 118 9.70 -4.02 0.13
C ASN A 118 11.17 -3.63 -0.15
N ASN A 119 11.76 -4.11 -1.23
CA ASN A 119 12.96 -3.56 -1.83
C ASN A 119 12.64 -2.11 -2.23
N LYS A 120 12.84 -1.22 -1.27
CA LYS A 120 13.10 0.20 -1.50
C LYS A 120 14.25 0.26 -2.49
N MET A 121 13.95 0.22 -3.79
CA MET A 121 14.96 0.52 -4.81
C MET A 121 15.50 1.90 -4.48
N GLY A 122 16.79 1.94 -4.17
CA GLY A 122 17.50 3.18 -3.95
C GLY A 122 17.30 4.10 -5.15
N LEU A 123 16.89 5.33 -4.87
CA LEU A 123 16.82 6.45 -5.83
C LEU A 123 15.80 6.31 -7.00
N GLY A 124 14.73 5.53 -6.82
CA GLY A 124 13.56 5.55 -7.73
C GLY A 124 12.49 6.57 -7.34
N PHE A 125 11.62 6.97 -8.28
CA PHE A 125 10.46 7.84 -8.02
C PHE A 125 9.55 7.22 -6.94
N GLN A 126 9.67 7.70 -5.70
CA GLN A 126 8.80 7.25 -4.61
C GLN A 126 7.40 7.80 -4.79
N LYS A 127 6.41 6.93 -4.70
CA LYS A 127 5.01 7.31 -4.63
C LYS A 127 4.76 8.14 -3.37
N THR A 128 3.99 9.21 -3.50
CA THR A 128 3.61 10.06 -2.36
C THR A 128 2.35 9.57 -1.64
N THR A 129 1.70 8.51 -2.13
CA THR A 129 0.45 7.97 -1.59
C THR A 129 0.47 6.45 -1.65
N SER A 130 -0.19 5.78 -0.71
CA SER A 130 -0.40 4.32 -0.74
C SER A 130 -1.37 3.90 -1.85
N THR A 131 -2.45 4.68 -2.07
CA THR A 131 -3.54 4.42 -3.03
C THR A 131 -3.07 3.93 -4.39
N VAL A 132 -3.43 2.71 -4.79
CA VAL A 132 -3.08 2.13 -6.11
C VAL A 132 -3.64 3.00 -7.23
N SER A 133 -2.78 3.46 -8.15
CA SER A 133 -3.25 4.33 -9.24
C SER A 133 -2.47 4.17 -10.53
N LEU A 134 -3.17 4.24 -11.66
CA LEU A 134 -2.54 4.65 -12.91
C LEU A 134 -2.26 6.16 -12.81
N GLY A 135 -1.06 6.60 -13.18
CA GLY A 135 -0.66 7.99 -13.11
C GLY A 135 -0.29 8.43 -11.69
N ARG A 136 -0.11 9.74 -11.51
CA ARG A 136 0.28 10.32 -10.22
C ARG A 136 -0.81 11.24 -9.70
N LYS A 137 -1.32 10.88 -8.52
CA LYS A 137 -2.29 11.67 -7.77
C LYS A 137 -1.70 13.00 -7.35
N LEU A 138 -2.35 14.10 -7.73
CA LEU A 138 -2.03 15.43 -7.22
C LEU A 138 -2.51 15.55 -5.77
N THR A 139 -1.58 15.62 -4.82
CA THR A 139 -1.91 15.79 -3.39
C THR A 139 -2.01 17.27 -3.03
N PRO A 140 -2.81 17.63 -2.00
CA PRO A 140 -2.89 19.01 -1.51
C PRO A 140 -1.53 19.58 -1.05
N GLU A 141 -0.65 18.73 -0.53
CA GLU A 141 0.71 19.12 -0.12
C GLU A 141 1.59 19.45 -1.32
N LEU A 142 1.58 18.61 -2.36
CA LEU A 142 2.33 18.87 -3.59
C LEU A 142 1.81 20.12 -4.29
N ALA A 143 0.49 20.29 -4.39
CA ALA A 143 -0.12 21.46 -5.00
C ALA A 143 0.22 22.75 -4.25
N ARG A 144 0.16 22.75 -2.91
CA ARG A 144 0.58 23.89 -2.08
C ARG A 144 2.06 24.21 -2.23
N ARG A 145 2.92 23.18 -2.24
CA ARG A 145 4.37 23.36 -2.45
C ARG A 145 4.64 23.97 -3.82
N GLN A 146 3.95 23.50 -4.87
CA GLN A 146 4.06 24.06 -6.22
C GLN A 146 3.63 25.53 -6.25
N LEU A 147 2.52 25.89 -5.59
CA LEU A 147 2.10 27.29 -5.46
C LEU A 147 3.15 28.17 -4.77
N ILE A 148 3.74 27.70 -3.67
CA ILE A 148 4.77 28.45 -2.94
C ILE A 148 6.00 28.69 -3.82
N ILE A 149 6.49 27.65 -4.51
CA ILE A 149 7.65 27.77 -5.41
C ILE A 149 7.35 28.74 -6.54
N THR A 150 6.17 28.63 -7.17
CA THR A 150 5.74 29.51 -8.24
C THR A 150 5.58 30.96 -7.76
N PHE A 151 5.06 31.17 -6.55
CA PHE A 151 4.96 32.49 -5.93
C PHE A 151 6.34 33.13 -5.73
N ILE A 152 7.29 32.38 -5.15
CA ILE A 152 8.67 32.85 -4.94
C ILE A 152 9.33 33.17 -6.29
N GLY A 153 9.17 32.31 -7.29
CA GLY A 153 9.69 32.54 -8.64
C GLY A 153 9.15 33.82 -9.27
N ALA A 154 7.83 34.03 -9.22
CA ALA A 154 7.20 35.25 -9.72
C ALA A 154 7.66 36.50 -8.94
N LEU A 155 7.85 36.40 -7.62
CA LEU A 155 8.37 37.47 -6.78
C LEU A 155 9.79 37.88 -7.19
N VAL A 156 10.67 36.91 -7.42
CA VAL A 156 12.06 37.16 -7.87
C VAL A 156 12.08 37.89 -9.22
N VAL A 157 11.23 37.46 -10.16
CA VAL A 157 11.12 38.12 -11.47
C VAL A 157 10.59 39.54 -11.31
N ALA A 158 9.52 39.74 -10.54
CA ALA A 158 8.93 41.06 -10.29
C ALA A 158 9.91 42.05 -9.65
N VAL A 159 10.67 41.59 -8.64
CA VAL A 159 11.72 42.38 -7.99
C VAL A 159 12.83 42.74 -8.98
N SER A 160 13.24 41.81 -9.85
CA SER A 160 14.26 42.06 -10.88
C SER A 160 13.81 43.15 -11.86
N PHE A 161 12.55 43.11 -12.33
CA PHE A 161 11.99 44.16 -13.19
C PHE A 161 11.87 45.51 -12.47
N SER A 162 11.50 45.52 -11.19
CA SER A 162 11.44 46.76 -10.41
C SER A 162 12.80 47.45 -10.24
N ARG A 163 13.91 46.71 -10.41
CA ARG A 163 15.29 47.22 -10.30
C ARG A 163 15.92 47.57 -11.64
N MET A 164 15.21 47.46 -12.76
CA MET A 164 15.77 47.88 -14.06
C MET A 164 16.12 49.38 -14.06
N PRO A 165 17.20 49.78 -14.75
CA PRO A 165 17.73 51.15 -14.75
C PRO A 165 16.92 52.10 -15.66
N TYR A 166 15.59 52.01 -15.61
CA TYR A 166 14.68 52.94 -16.26
C TYR A 166 14.10 53.91 -15.22
N ASP A 167 13.93 55.17 -15.63
CA ASP A 167 13.31 56.19 -14.79
C ASP A 167 11.78 56.08 -14.86
N LEU A 168 11.21 55.32 -13.91
CA LEU A 168 9.76 55.13 -13.77
C LEU A 168 9.16 55.93 -12.60
N GLY A 169 9.97 56.67 -11.83
CA GLY A 169 9.52 57.37 -10.61
C GLY A 169 8.60 56.50 -9.73
N ASN A 170 7.42 57.04 -9.40
CA ASN A 170 6.41 56.38 -8.56
C ASN A 170 5.71 55.19 -9.23
N MET A 171 5.80 55.04 -10.56
CA MET A 171 5.16 53.94 -11.29
C MET A 171 5.91 52.61 -11.15
N ARG A 172 7.15 52.63 -10.63
CA ARG A 172 8.01 51.44 -10.47
C ARG A 172 7.34 50.32 -9.66
N VAL A 173 6.65 50.67 -8.57
CA VAL A 173 5.95 49.68 -7.72
C VAL A 173 4.77 49.06 -8.48
N LEU A 174 4.00 49.88 -9.20
CA LEU A 174 2.85 49.43 -9.97
C LEU A 174 3.28 48.49 -11.11
N VAL A 175 4.36 48.82 -11.81
CA VAL A 175 4.96 47.95 -12.82
C VAL A 175 5.43 46.63 -12.21
N GLY A 176 6.08 46.67 -11.05
CA GLY A 176 6.46 45.45 -10.32
C GLY A 176 5.26 44.55 -9.97
N ILE A 177 4.16 45.13 -9.50
CA ILE A 177 2.92 44.39 -9.20
C ILE A 177 2.31 43.77 -10.46
N VAL A 178 2.26 44.51 -11.58
CA VAL A 178 1.73 44.01 -12.85
C VAL A 178 2.59 42.84 -13.36
N PHE A 179 3.92 42.99 -13.35
CA PHE A 179 4.83 41.91 -13.72
C PHE A 179 4.70 40.72 -12.79
N PHE A 180 4.53 40.93 -11.48
CA PHE A 180 4.25 39.85 -10.54
C PHE A 180 2.98 39.08 -10.92
N ILE A 181 1.86 39.77 -11.11
CA ILE A 181 0.58 39.14 -11.46
C ILE A 181 0.68 38.36 -12.78
N VAL A 182 1.28 38.98 -13.81
CA VAL A 182 1.44 38.36 -15.13
C VAL A 182 2.36 37.14 -15.05
N THR A 183 3.52 37.26 -14.41
CA THR A 183 4.46 36.14 -14.29
C THR A 183 3.93 35.03 -13.39
N PHE A 184 3.22 35.37 -12.32
CA PHE A 184 2.55 34.39 -11.46
C PHE A 184 1.45 33.65 -12.22
N MET A 185 0.60 34.36 -12.98
CA MET A 185 -0.42 33.71 -13.81
C MET A 185 0.20 32.84 -14.91
N LEU A 186 1.24 33.32 -15.59
CA LEU A 186 1.97 32.52 -16.58
C LEU A 186 2.61 31.30 -15.94
N MET A 187 3.35 31.45 -14.84
CA MET A 187 4.01 30.33 -14.16
C MET A 187 3.00 29.35 -13.59
N ILE A 188 1.82 29.77 -13.13
CA ILE A 188 0.74 28.86 -12.75
C ILE A 188 0.20 28.14 -13.99
N ALA A 189 -0.06 28.85 -15.09
CA ALA A 189 -0.48 28.25 -16.35
C ALA A 189 0.54 27.24 -16.91
N PHE A 190 1.84 27.50 -16.75
CA PHE A 190 2.94 26.58 -17.10
C PHE A 190 3.17 25.51 -16.02
N SER A 191 2.83 25.75 -14.76
CA SER A 191 2.81 24.72 -13.72
C SER A 191 1.79 23.61 -14.04
N PHE A 192 0.76 23.94 -14.83
CA PHE A 192 -0.20 22.99 -15.42
C PHE A 192 0.27 22.29 -16.68
N LYS A 193 1.37 22.75 -17.27
CA LYS A 193 1.92 22.23 -18.51
C LYS A 193 3.43 22.18 -18.35
N GLN A 194 3.98 21.05 -17.89
CA GLN A 194 5.23 20.71 -18.55
C GLN A 194 6.43 21.58 -18.26
N THR A 195 6.89 21.80 -17.02
CA THR A 195 8.15 22.55 -16.87
C THR A 195 9.29 21.85 -17.61
N SER A 196 9.77 22.56 -18.63
CA SER A 196 10.97 22.35 -19.43
C SER A 196 10.93 21.28 -20.52
N ALA A 197 11.56 21.61 -21.64
CA ALA A 197 11.75 20.83 -22.87
C ALA A 197 12.47 19.47 -22.68
N MET A 198 12.60 18.96 -21.46
CA MET A 198 13.13 17.64 -21.13
C MET A 198 12.10 16.65 -20.57
N MET A 199 10.83 17.03 -20.39
CA MET A 199 9.75 16.04 -20.17
C MET A 199 8.44 16.50 -20.82
N LEU A 200 8.00 15.78 -21.84
CA LEU A 200 6.66 15.87 -22.43
C LEU A 200 5.68 15.07 -21.57
N ASP A 201 4.97 15.66 -20.61
CA ASP A 201 3.70 15.06 -20.16
C ASP A 201 2.59 16.10 -20.01
N ASN A 202 1.41 15.76 -20.50
CA ASN A 202 0.18 16.44 -20.11
C ASN A 202 -0.52 15.65 -18.97
N ILE A 203 0.18 14.71 -18.34
CA ILE A 203 -0.40 13.58 -17.57
C ILE A 203 0.08 13.55 -16.10
N LEU A 204 1.09 14.34 -15.72
CA LEU A 204 1.76 14.25 -14.42
C LEU A 204 0.87 14.48 -13.17
N ASN A 205 -0.33 15.03 -13.34
CA ASN A 205 -1.29 15.27 -12.25
C ASN A 205 -2.66 14.62 -12.49
N GLN A 206 -2.77 13.76 -13.51
CA GLN A 206 -3.93 12.90 -13.71
C GLN A 206 -3.65 11.54 -13.10
N SER A 207 -4.69 10.96 -12.51
CA SER A 207 -4.64 9.60 -12.02
C SER A 207 -5.99 8.91 -12.16
N VAL A 208 -5.94 7.60 -12.33
CA VAL A 208 -7.06 6.69 -12.09
C VAL A 208 -6.73 5.95 -10.81
N GLU A 209 -7.41 6.30 -9.73
CA GLU A 209 -7.28 5.67 -8.41
C GLU A 209 -8.18 4.42 -8.39
N PHE A 210 -7.64 3.27 -8.01
CA PHE A 210 -8.38 2.02 -7.84
C PHE A 210 -8.64 1.82 -6.35
N LEU A 211 -9.89 2.02 -5.94
CA LEU A 211 -10.34 1.92 -4.56
C LEU A 211 -11.25 0.69 -4.37
N SER A 212 -11.71 0.47 -3.14
CA SER A 212 -12.51 -0.69 -2.77
C SER A 212 -13.85 -0.77 -3.49
N ASP A 213 -14.46 0.38 -3.80
CA ASP A 213 -15.79 0.50 -4.40
C ASP A 213 -15.78 0.82 -5.91
N GLY A 214 -14.63 1.14 -6.49
CA GLY A 214 -14.54 1.46 -7.91
C GLY A 214 -13.28 2.22 -8.30
N ILE A 215 -13.32 2.82 -9.49
CA ILE A 215 -12.27 3.71 -9.98
C ILE A 215 -12.67 5.17 -9.83
N TYR A 216 -11.71 6.00 -9.43
CA TYR A 216 -11.85 7.45 -9.36
C TYR A 216 -10.86 8.10 -10.30
N TYR A 217 -11.34 8.94 -11.21
CA TYR A 217 -10.49 9.56 -12.21
C TYR A 217 -10.86 11.02 -12.46
N TYR A 218 -9.86 11.79 -12.91
CA TYR A 218 -10.05 13.16 -13.36
C TYR A 218 -9.80 13.25 -14.87
N GLN A 219 -10.79 13.74 -15.62
CA GLN A 219 -10.68 13.95 -17.05
C GLN A 219 -10.27 15.39 -17.37
N PHE A 220 -9.23 15.54 -18.20
CA PHE A 220 -8.79 16.85 -18.65
C PHE A 220 -9.79 17.42 -19.67
N ASN A 221 -10.52 18.44 -19.25
CA ASN A 221 -11.50 19.16 -20.06
C ASN A 221 -11.01 20.57 -20.41
N GLY A 222 -9.71 20.70 -20.73
CA GLY A 222 -9.08 21.95 -21.11
C GLY A 222 -8.40 22.72 -19.95
N PRO A 223 -7.63 23.79 -20.28
CA PRO A 223 -6.79 24.49 -19.30
C PRO A 223 -7.55 25.09 -18.13
N ILE A 224 -8.73 25.67 -18.38
CA ILE A 224 -9.57 26.31 -17.35
C ILE A 224 -10.10 25.27 -16.35
N SER A 225 -10.54 24.11 -16.84
CA SER A 225 -11.02 23.01 -16.00
C SER A 225 -9.92 22.45 -15.12
N ASN A 226 -8.70 22.33 -15.65
CA ASN A 226 -7.53 21.86 -14.91
C ASN A 226 -7.07 22.87 -13.84
N PHE A 227 -7.12 24.16 -14.17
CA PHE A 227 -6.88 25.23 -13.20
C PHE A 227 -7.86 25.13 -12.03
N LYS A 228 -9.16 24.97 -12.31
CA LYS A 228 -10.20 24.78 -11.29
C LYS A 228 -9.93 23.54 -10.44
N TYR A 229 -9.60 22.41 -11.07
CA TYR A 229 -9.26 21.16 -10.39
C TYR A 229 -8.09 21.33 -9.43
N PHE A 230 -7.01 21.98 -9.85
CA PHE A 230 -5.84 22.20 -9.01
C PHE A 230 -6.15 23.05 -7.78
N PHE A 231 -6.86 24.16 -7.94
CA PHE A 231 -7.26 24.96 -6.79
C PHE A 231 -8.24 24.18 -5.90
N ALA A 232 -9.10 23.35 -6.48
CA ALA A 232 -9.92 22.43 -5.70
C ALA A 232 -9.04 21.45 -4.90
N VAL A 233 -7.94 20.93 -5.45
CA VAL A 233 -6.98 20.10 -4.71
C VAL A 233 -6.30 20.88 -3.59
N VAL A 234 -5.83 22.11 -3.85
CA VAL A 234 -5.21 22.99 -2.84
C VAL A 234 -6.14 23.24 -1.66
N PHE A 235 -7.44 23.42 -1.92
CA PHE A 235 -8.47 23.68 -0.92
C PHE A 235 -9.21 22.43 -0.43
N ASN A 236 -8.71 21.22 -0.71
CA ASN A 236 -9.33 19.94 -0.32
C ASN A 236 -10.77 19.70 -0.83
N LYS A 237 -11.13 20.32 -1.96
CA LYS A 237 -12.44 20.21 -2.65
C LYS A 237 -12.39 19.38 -3.94
N LYS A 238 -11.33 18.58 -4.16
CA LYS A 238 -11.13 17.81 -5.40
C LYS A 238 -12.27 16.84 -5.75
N HIS A 239 -13.01 16.36 -4.75
CA HIS A 239 -14.15 15.43 -4.93
C HIS A 239 -15.23 15.99 -5.86
N GLN A 240 -15.31 17.32 -6.01
CA GLN A 240 -16.24 18.00 -6.93
C GLN A 240 -15.89 17.80 -8.41
N PHE A 241 -14.68 17.33 -8.71
CA PHE A 241 -14.14 17.20 -10.06
C PHE A 241 -13.74 15.76 -10.40
N MET A 242 -13.70 14.87 -9.40
CA MET A 242 -13.40 13.46 -9.62
C MET A 242 -14.67 12.76 -10.09
N HIS A 243 -14.54 12.00 -11.17
CA HIS A 243 -15.55 11.04 -11.58
C HIS A 243 -15.35 9.75 -10.80
N LYS A 244 -16.44 9.17 -10.31
CA LYS A 244 -16.49 7.84 -9.71
C LYS A 244 -17.19 6.91 -10.66
N CYS A 245 -16.60 5.74 -10.90
CA CYS A 245 -17.24 4.66 -11.64
C CYS A 245 -17.09 3.37 -10.83
N LEU A 246 -18.20 2.68 -10.55
CA LEU A 246 -18.17 1.39 -9.88
C LEU A 246 -17.56 0.36 -10.82
N TYR A 247 -16.90 -0.66 -10.28
CA TYR A 247 -16.33 -1.73 -11.11
C TYR A 247 -17.37 -2.40 -12.01
N GLU A 248 -18.59 -2.59 -11.49
CA GLU A 248 -19.70 -3.17 -12.24
C GLU A 248 -20.19 -2.32 -13.41
N ASP A 249 -19.86 -1.02 -13.43
CA ASP A 249 -20.23 -0.10 -14.52
C ASP A 249 -19.18 -0.09 -15.65
N ILE A 250 -18.02 -0.72 -15.45
CA ILE A 250 -16.97 -0.82 -16.46
C ILE A 250 -17.32 -1.98 -17.42
N LYS A 251 -17.76 -1.61 -18.62
CA LYS A 251 -18.12 -2.58 -19.67
C LYS A 251 -16.89 -3.17 -20.35
N LYS A 252 -15.91 -2.32 -20.67
CA LYS A 252 -14.74 -2.72 -21.45
C LYS A 252 -13.50 -1.92 -21.07
N LEU A 253 -12.35 -2.59 -21.01
CA LEU A 253 -11.03 -1.96 -21.00
C LEU A 253 -10.26 -2.33 -22.26
N GLU A 254 -9.69 -1.34 -22.94
CA GLU A 254 -8.68 -1.55 -23.99
C GLU A 254 -7.31 -1.11 -23.46
N VAL A 255 -6.32 -2.01 -23.54
CA VAL A 255 -4.92 -1.74 -23.21
C VAL A 255 -4.12 -1.67 -24.52
N ILE A 256 -3.64 -0.47 -24.84
CA ILE A 256 -3.10 -0.17 -26.16
C ILE A 256 -1.59 0.05 -26.06
N ALA A 257 -0.80 -0.79 -26.72
CA ALA A 257 0.62 -0.56 -26.89
C ALA A 257 0.87 0.52 -27.94
N LYS A 258 1.69 1.52 -27.61
CA LYS A 258 2.17 2.52 -28.57
C LYS A 258 3.68 2.61 -28.55
N LYS A 259 4.28 2.61 -29.73
CA LYS A 259 5.70 2.92 -29.92
C LYS A 259 5.88 4.44 -29.93
N LYS A 260 6.84 4.93 -29.14
CA LYS A 260 7.21 6.34 -29.03
C LYS A 260 8.72 6.49 -29.18
N TYR A 261 9.13 7.66 -29.66
CA TYR A 261 10.52 8.07 -29.76
C TYR A 261 10.80 9.07 -28.66
N MET A 262 11.81 8.79 -27.84
CA MET A 262 12.17 9.62 -26.69
C MET A 262 13.60 10.08 -26.78
N SER A 263 13.84 11.32 -26.39
CA SER A 263 15.18 11.85 -26.11
C SER A 263 15.21 12.33 -24.67
N THR A 264 16.05 11.71 -23.84
CA THR A 264 16.31 12.14 -22.46
C THR A 264 17.50 13.10 -22.43
N GLY A 265 17.39 14.22 -23.17
CA GLY A 265 18.45 15.22 -23.25
C GLY A 265 19.70 14.78 -24.02
N SER A 266 19.63 13.65 -24.72
CA SER A 266 20.65 13.17 -25.65
C SER A 266 20.26 13.52 -27.09
N PRO A 267 21.21 13.81 -27.99
CA PRO A 267 20.90 13.99 -29.42
C PRO A 267 20.34 12.72 -30.08
N LEU A 268 20.51 11.55 -29.43
CA LEU A 268 19.97 10.29 -29.90
C LEU A 268 18.60 10.03 -29.28
N ALA A 269 17.58 9.93 -30.14
CA ALA A 269 16.30 9.39 -29.73
C ALA A 269 16.40 7.87 -29.62
N TYR A 270 15.78 7.29 -28.59
CA TYR A 270 15.59 5.86 -28.46
C TYR A 270 14.12 5.50 -28.60
N GLU A 271 13.86 4.26 -29.01
CA GLU A 271 12.52 3.72 -29.14
C GLU A 271 12.07 3.19 -27.78
N THR A 272 10.84 3.53 -27.40
CA THR A 272 10.19 2.98 -26.20
C THR A 272 8.75 2.62 -26.51
N TYR A 273 8.25 1.60 -25.85
CA TYR A 273 6.85 1.25 -25.82
C TYR A 273 6.19 1.83 -24.58
N VAL A 274 4.94 2.25 -24.75
CA VAL A 274 4.09 2.78 -23.70
C VAL A 274 2.70 2.17 -23.78
N SER A 275 1.99 2.13 -22.67
CA SER A 275 0.61 1.66 -22.60
C SER A 275 -0.36 2.82 -22.42
N ASP A 276 -1.38 2.89 -23.26
CA ASP A 276 -2.55 3.73 -23.07
C ASP A 276 -3.73 2.86 -22.58
N PHE A 277 -4.63 3.42 -21.79
CA PHE A 277 -5.78 2.71 -21.22
C PHE A 277 -7.06 3.40 -21.63
N LYS A 278 -8.01 2.66 -22.20
CA LYS A 278 -9.32 3.21 -22.57
C LYS A 278 -10.43 2.42 -21.89
N PHE A 279 -11.10 3.08 -20.97
CA PHE A 279 -12.27 2.55 -20.27
C PHE A 279 -13.53 2.92 -21.04
N THR A 280 -14.40 1.95 -21.27
CA THR A 280 -15.74 2.13 -21.81
C THR A 280 -16.73 1.69 -20.75
N PHE A 281 -17.65 2.58 -20.39
CA PHE A 281 -18.63 2.36 -19.35
C PHE A 281 -19.96 1.86 -19.95
N LYS A 282 -20.82 1.28 -19.11
CA LYS A 282 -22.11 0.71 -19.54
C LYS A 282 -23.07 1.76 -20.11
N ASP A 283 -22.96 3.01 -19.68
CA ASP A 283 -23.73 4.15 -20.19
C ASP A 283 -23.24 4.69 -21.54
N GLY A 284 -22.18 4.09 -22.11
CA GLY A 284 -21.58 4.48 -23.38
C GLY A 284 -20.52 5.58 -23.27
N GLN A 285 -20.29 6.15 -22.09
CA GLN A 285 -19.18 7.09 -21.88
C GLN A 285 -17.84 6.36 -22.02
N THR A 286 -16.83 7.09 -22.50
CA THR A 286 -15.47 6.57 -22.63
C THR A 286 -14.48 7.50 -21.97
N PHE A 287 -13.50 6.91 -21.29
CA PHE A 287 -12.39 7.62 -20.68
C PHE A 287 -11.09 7.05 -21.25
N TYR A 288 -10.32 7.91 -21.92
CA TYR A 288 -9.03 7.56 -22.51
C TYR A 288 -7.91 8.16 -21.68
N PHE A 289 -7.05 7.31 -21.13
CA PHE A 289 -5.89 7.71 -20.36
C PHE A 289 -4.61 7.44 -21.14
N TYR A 290 -4.02 8.53 -21.61
CA TYR A 290 -2.80 8.52 -22.41
C TYR A 290 -1.62 8.27 -21.51
N TRP A 291 -0.84 7.23 -21.81
CA TRP A 291 0.48 6.94 -21.28
C TRP A 291 0.68 7.37 -19.81
N PRO A 292 -0.08 6.77 -18.87
CA PRO A 292 0.11 7.08 -17.47
C PRO A 292 1.45 6.61 -16.97
N MET A 293 1.99 7.33 -15.99
CA MET A 293 3.06 6.82 -15.15
C MET A 293 2.52 5.63 -14.34
N ILE A 294 3.16 4.47 -14.45
CA ILE A 294 2.77 3.26 -13.70
C ILE A 294 3.97 2.85 -12.87
N LEU A 295 3.79 2.80 -11.55
CA LEU A 295 4.80 2.26 -10.66
C LEU A 295 4.73 0.74 -10.68
N ASN A 296 5.88 0.08 -10.62
CA ASN A 296 5.96 -1.39 -10.70
C ASN A 296 5.09 -2.09 -9.64
N ASP A 297 5.05 -1.53 -8.43
CA ASP A 297 4.22 -2.08 -7.34
C ASP A 297 2.73 -1.96 -7.69
N ASP A 298 2.29 -0.79 -8.13
CA ASP A 298 0.89 -0.54 -8.53
C ASP A 298 0.47 -1.37 -9.76
N ALA A 299 1.40 -1.62 -10.69
CA ALA A 299 1.13 -2.36 -11.92
C ALA A 299 0.52 -3.74 -11.64
N ARG A 300 1.02 -4.44 -10.63
CA ARG A 300 0.55 -5.77 -10.25
C ARG A 300 -0.85 -5.74 -9.66
N TYR A 301 -1.12 -4.78 -8.78
CA TYR A 301 -2.46 -4.58 -8.22
C TYR A 301 -3.44 -4.20 -9.34
N ILE A 302 -3.09 -3.25 -10.20
CA ILE A 302 -3.97 -2.77 -11.28
C ILE A 302 -4.31 -3.90 -12.24
N ALA A 303 -3.31 -4.66 -12.72
CA ALA A 303 -3.55 -5.79 -13.61
C ALA A 303 -4.50 -6.81 -12.98
N THR A 304 -4.26 -7.17 -11.71
CA THR A 304 -5.09 -8.14 -10.99
C THR A 304 -6.51 -7.64 -10.75
N ILE A 305 -6.68 -6.37 -10.33
CA ILE A 305 -7.99 -5.75 -10.11
C ILE A 305 -8.79 -5.76 -11.42
N VAL A 306 -8.18 -5.27 -12.50
CA VAL A 306 -8.84 -5.16 -13.80
C VAL A 306 -9.23 -6.53 -14.33
N GLU A 307 -8.32 -7.51 -14.33
CA GLU A 307 -8.58 -8.89 -14.76
C GLU A 307 -9.78 -9.52 -14.03
N LYS A 308 -10.00 -9.15 -12.76
CA LYS A 308 -11.06 -9.73 -11.92
C LYS A 308 -12.36 -8.95 -11.94
N LYS A 309 -12.30 -7.63 -12.17
CA LYS A 309 -13.46 -6.73 -12.01
C LYS A 309 -14.02 -6.20 -13.33
N VAL A 310 -13.27 -6.27 -14.43
CA VAL A 310 -13.72 -5.76 -15.73
C VAL A 310 -14.25 -6.92 -16.58
N GLU A 311 -15.45 -6.76 -17.13
CA GLU A 311 -16.17 -7.80 -17.88
C GLU A 311 -15.46 -8.18 -19.19
N TYR A 312 -15.00 -7.19 -19.96
CA TYR A 312 -14.34 -7.41 -21.24
C TYR A 312 -13.03 -6.64 -21.32
N ILE A 313 -11.94 -7.36 -21.59
CA ILE A 313 -10.60 -6.78 -21.71
C ILE A 313 -10.06 -7.07 -23.10
N GLU A 314 -9.66 -6.01 -23.81
CA GLU A 314 -8.94 -6.08 -25.06
C GLU A 314 -7.49 -5.67 -24.81
N ASP A 315 -6.61 -6.66 -24.73
CA ASP A 315 -5.18 -6.48 -24.51
C ASP A 315 -4.39 -7.37 -25.50
N PRO A 316 -4.33 -6.99 -26.79
CA PRO A 316 -3.78 -7.84 -27.85
C PRO A 316 -2.30 -8.15 -27.66
N TYR A 317 -1.59 -7.33 -26.89
CA TYR A 317 -0.17 -7.49 -26.61
C TYR A 317 0.10 -8.16 -25.27
N ASN A 318 -0.91 -8.50 -24.47
CA ASN A 318 -0.78 -9.04 -23.10
C ASN A 318 0.04 -8.14 -22.16
N ILE A 319 -0.18 -6.82 -22.22
CA ILE A 319 0.45 -5.84 -21.34
C ILE A 319 0.09 -6.10 -19.87
N LEU A 320 -1.15 -6.48 -19.56
CA LEU A 320 -1.57 -6.77 -18.19
C LEU A 320 -0.81 -7.95 -17.59
N TYR A 321 -0.48 -8.96 -18.41
CA TYR A 321 0.40 -10.05 -18.00
C TYR A 321 1.80 -9.53 -17.64
N ALA A 322 2.40 -8.69 -18.50
CA ALA A 322 3.70 -8.09 -18.21
C ALA A 322 3.68 -7.26 -16.92
N MET A 323 2.61 -6.48 -16.71
CA MET A 323 2.38 -5.70 -15.48
C MET A 323 2.33 -6.60 -14.24
N LYS A 324 1.56 -7.70 -14.30
CA LYS A 324 1.41 -8.67 -13.20
C LYS A 324 2.72 -9.37 -12.84
N GLN A 325 3.54 -9.68 -13.83
CA GLN A 325 4.85 -10.30 -13.62
C GLN A 325 5.93 -9.27 -13.22
N GLY A 326 5.69 -7.97 -13.41
CA GLY A 326 6.69 -6.91 -13.21
C GLY A 326 7.78 -6.91 -14.28
N ILE A 327 7.44 -7.31 -15.51
CA ILE A 327 8.34 -7.32 -16.67
C ILE A 327 8.36 -5.91 -17.27
N ASN A 328 9.54 -5.42 -17.65
CA ASN A 328 9.65 -4.14 -18.35
C ASN A 328 8.95 -4.21 -19.71
N LEU A 329 8.10 -3.23 -20.01
CA LEU A 329 7.28 -3.22 -21.22
C LEU A 329 8.12 -3.16 -22.51
N ASN A 330 9.27 -2.47 -22.50
CA ASN A 330 10.17 -2.42 -23.65
C ASN A 330 10.73 -3.81 -23.93
N ASP A 331 11.30 -4.45 -22.92
CA ASP A 331 11.86 -5.80 -23.04
C ASP A 331 10.80 -6.81 -23.47
N TYR A 332 9.56 -6.65 -22.98
CA TYR A 332 8.44 -7.52 -23.29
C TYR A 332 7.99 -7.43 -24.76
N LEU A 333 7.96 -6.22 -25.33
CA LEU A 333 7.45 -5.99 -26.69
C LEU A 333 8.54 -6.04 -27.76
N ILE A 334 9.82 -5.88 -27.43
CA ILE A 334 10.92 -6.03 -28.41
C ILE A 334 11.01 -7.47 -28.95
N GLY A 335 10.51 -8.48 -28.21
CA GLY A 335 10.54 -9.89 -28.59
C GLY A 335 9.30 -10.43 -29.32
N ARG A 336 8.33 -9.59 -29.69
CA ARG A 336 7.05 -9.96 -30.34
C ARG A 336 6.84 -9.15 -31.61
#